data_AF-A0A8H6FJU3-F1
#
_entry.id   AF-A0A8H6FJU3-F1
#
_cell.length_a   1.000
_cell.length_b   1.000
_cell.length_c   1.000
_cell.angle_alpha   90.00
_cell.angle_beta   90.00
_cell.angle_gamma   90.00
#
_symmetry.space_group_name_H-M   'P 1'
#
loop_
_entity.id
_entity.type
_entity.pdbx_description
1 polymer ?
#
loop_
_entity_poly.entity_id
_entity_poly.type
_entity_poly.pdbx_seq_one_letter_code
_entity_poly.pdbx_strand_id
1 'polypeptide(L)'
;MAVGYSYFEFDDREKQRCDTMLRSLIAQLSLQGREAHKPLDKLYSDCGRGAPEPSSPMLLNTLRNTVKSFTDVFISLDGLDECKESDDLATNIGEMAGWDIVGLHTLVTSWQEKDIEELLSIVLDDKYKVSLQSLPKDLHDTYAQTLKAIDSEGYGEHIAKIVQWLAYSTRRISLTEIAS
;
A
#
# COMPACT_ATOMS: atom_id res chain seq x y z
N MET A 1 -15.06 -3.96 -4.98
CA MET A 1 -14.09 -3.10 -4.28
C MET A 1 -13.36 -3.89 -3.21
N ALA A 2 -12.09 -3.59 -2.98
CA ALA A 2 -11.29 -4.09 -1.84
C ALA A 2 -10.29 -3.04 -1.36
N VAL A 3 -9.80 -3.20 -0.13
CA VAL A 3 -8.82 -2.31 0.48
C VAL A 3 -7.66 -3.13 1.06
N GLY A 4 -6.42 -2.73 0.80
CA GLY A 4 -5.24 -3.30 1.44
C GLY A 4 -4.42 -2.20 2.10
N TYR A 5 -3.80 -2.51 3.24
CA TYR A 5 -2.86 -1.59 3.87
C TYR A 5 -1.64 -2.33 4.41
N SER A 6 -0.48 -1.70 4.35
CA SER A 6 0.74 -2.18 4.99
C SER A 6 1.51 -0.99 5.53
N TYR A 7 2.16 -1.17 6.67
CA TYR A 7 2.99 -0.14 7.28
C TYR A 7 4.34 -0.75 7.66
N PHE A 8 5.41 0.00 7.46
CA PHE A 8 6.75 -0.36 7.89
C PHE A 8 7.01 0.23 9.28
N GLU A 9 7.71 -0.51 10.14
CA GLU A 9 8.05 -0.08 11.49
C GLU A 9 9.56 -0.19 11.73
N PHE A 10 10.14 0.80 12.40
CA PHE A 10 11.59 0.86 12.66
C PHE A 10 12.10 -0.23 13.61
N ASP A 11 11.25 -0.74 14.51
CA ASP A 11 11.60 -1.69 15.57
C ASP A 11 11.11 -3.13 15.29
N ASP A 12 10.39 -3.36 14.19
CA ASP A 12 9.92 -4.68 13.76
C ASP A 12 10.58 -5.10 12.45
N ARG A 13 11.58 -5.99 12.55
CA ARG A 13 12.35 -6.47 11.40
C ARG A 13 11.50 -7.14 10.33
N GLU A 14 10.39 -7.79 10.68
CA GLU A 14 9.53 -8.43 9.68
C GLU A 14 8.77 -7.36 8.89
N LYS A 15 8.31 -6.30 9.56
CA LYS A 15 7.67 -5.15 8.91
C LYS A 15 8.64 -4.24 8.17
N GLN A 16 9.95 -4.49 8.22
CA GLN A 16 10.94 -3.76 7.43
C GLN A 16 11.18 -4.37 6.04
N ARG A 17 10.56 -5.51 5.73
CA ARG A 17 10.79 -6.29 4.52
C ARG A 17 9.68 -6.14 3.47
N CYS A 18 10.06 -6.16 2.21
CA CYS A 18 9.15 -6.04 1.07
C CYS A 18 8.28 -7.29 0.89
N ASP A 19 8.81 -8.48 1.11
CA ASP A 19 8.06 -9.72 1.00
C ASP A 19 6.91 -9.80 2.02
N THR A 20 7.14 -9.33 3.25
CA THR A 20 6.11 -9.18 4.28
C THR A 20 4.98 -8.26 3.82
N MET A 21 5.32 -7.10 3.24
CA MET A 21 4.34 -6.17 2.68
C MET A 21 3.49 -6.85 1.58
N LEU A 22 4.12 -7.52 0.60
CA LEU A 22 3.41 -8.19 -0.47
C LEU A 22 2.49 -9.31 0.04
N ARG A 23 2.99 -10.14 0.95
CA ARG A 23 2.21 -11.24 1.57
C ARG A 23 1.01 -10.71 2.34
N SER A 24 1.19 -9.64 3.11
CA SER A 24 0.13 -8.98 3.87
C SER A 24 -0.98 -8.48 2.95
N LEU A 25 -0.62 -7.77 1.87
CA LEU A 25 -1.59 -7.28 0.89
C LEU A 25 -2.35 -8.43 0.20
N ILE A 26 -1.63 -9.47 -0.24
CA ILE A 26 -2.27 -10.65 -0.86
C ILE A 26 -3.27 -11.27 0.11
N ALA A 27 -2.88 -11.48 1.37
CA ALA A 27 -3.75 -12.08 2.37
C ALA A 27 -5.00 -11.23 2.61
N GLN A 28 -4.84 -9.93 2.85
CA GLN A 28 -5.95 -9.00 3.09
C GLN A 28 -6.93 -8.97 1.91
N LEU A 29 -6.43 -8.82 0.69
CA LEU A 29 -7.29 -8.72 -0.49
C LEU A 29 -7.95 -10.06 -0.84
N SER A 30 -7.26 -11.19 -0.62
CA SER A 30 -7.82 -12.52 -0.88
C SER A 30 -9.07 -12.81 -0.04
N LEU A 31 -9.17 -12.21 1.15
CA LEU A 31 -10.30 -12.38 2.07
C LEU A 31 -11.51 -11.50 1.73
N GLN A 32 -11.37 -10.53 0.84
CA GLN A 32 -12.40 -9.52 0.56
C GLN A 32 -13.24 -9.82 -0.67
N GLY A 33 -12.93 -10.88 -1.43
CA GLY A 33 -13.63 -11.21 -2.66
C GLY A 33 -13.89 -12.70 -2.83
N ARG A 34 -15.05 -13.05 -3.38
CA ARG A 34 -15.44 -14.45 -3.61
C ARG A 34 -14.44 -15.21 -4.47
N GLU A 35 -13.82 -14.54 -5.43
CA GLU A 35 -12.86 -15.15 -6.37
C GLU A 35 -11.41 -14.71 -6.09
N ALA A 36 -11.20 -13.79 -5.15
CA ALA A 36 -9.92 -13.14 -4.90
C ALA A 36 -8.88 -14.06 -4.24
N HIS A 37 -9.32 -15.18 -3.66
CA HIS A 37 -8.46 -16.21 -3.10
C HIS A 37 -7.82 -17.12 -4.16
N LYS A 38 -8.36 -17.18 -5.38
CA LYS A 38 -7.86 -18.08 -6.44
C LYS A 38 -6.39 -17.87 -6.82
N PRO A 39 -5.88 -16.62 -6.95
CA PRO A 39 -4.46 -16.40 -7.18
C PRO A 39 -3.58 -16.93 -6.05
N LEU A 40 -4.03 -16.78 -4.79
CA LEU A 40 -3.32 -17.29 -3.62
C LEU A 40 -3.31 -18.83 -3.60
N ASP A 41 -4.44 -19.48 -3.90
CA ASP A 41 -4.51 -20.94 -4.01
C ASP A 41 -3.59 -21.49 -5.11
N LYS A 42 -3.51 -20.78 -6.23
CA LYS A 42 -2.57 -21.10 -7.31
C LYS A 42 -1.13 -20.98 -6.84
N LEU A 43 -0.77 -19.88 -6.18
CA LEU A 43 0.57 -19.69 -5.62
C LEU A 43 0.92 -20.82 -4.64
N TYR A 44 0.01 -21.17 -3.74
CA TYR A 44 0.21 -22.25 -2.77
C TYR A 44 0.44 -23.60 -3.46
N SER A 45 -0.30 -23.87 -4.54
CA SER A 45 -0.14 -25.08 -5.34
C SER A 45 1.20 -25.12 -6.09
N ASP A 46 1.60 -24.00 -6.69
CA ASP A 46 2.86 -23.85 -7.44
C ASP A 46 4.09 -23.95 -6.49
N CYS A 47 3.97 -23.51 -5.24
CA CYS A 47 4.99 -23.61 -4.19
C CYS A 47 4.94 -24.94 -3.42
N GLY A 48 4.51 -26.05 -4.04
CA GLY A 48 4.55 -27.37 -3.40
C GLY A 48 3.77 -27.47 -2.09
N ARG A 49 2.70 -26.67 -1.92
CA ARG A 49 1.91 -26.55 -0.68
C ARG A 49 2.65 -25.91 0.50
N GLY A 50 3.51 -24.93 0.21
CA GLY A 50 4.18 -24.09 1.21
C GLY A 50 5.70 -24.27 1.28
N ALA A 51 6.31 -25.03 0.38
CA ALA A 51 7.76 -25.13 0.21
C ALA A 51 8.13 -25.52 -1.24
N PRO A 52 9.06 -24.80 -1.90
CA PRO A 52 9.89 -23.71 -1.38
C PRO A 52 9.12 -22.40 -1.20
N GLU A 53 9.76 -21.45 -0.50
CA GLU A 53 9.23 -20.12 -0.27
C GLU A 53 9.03 -19.35 -1.60
N PRO A 54 7.90 -18.63 -1.79
CA PRO A 54 7.66 -17.88 -3.01
C PRO A 54 8.64 -16.70 -3.14
N SER A 55 9.17 -16.52 -4.35
CA SER A 55 10.03 -15.37 -4.68
C SER A 55 9.22 -14.08 -4.83
N SER A 56 9.90 -12.92 -4.74
CA SER A 56 9.24 -11.61 -4.92
C SER A 56 8.45 -11.50 -6.23
N PRO A 57 8.97 -11.93 -7.41
CA PRO A 57 8.19 -11.92 -8.66
C PRO A 57 6.91 -12.77 -8.60
N MET A 58 6.93 -13.90 -7.89
CA MET A 58 5.74 -14.74 -7.70
C MET A 58 4.71 -14.04 -6.82
N LEU A 59 5.15 -13.36 -5.75
CA LEU A 59 4.29 -12.56 -4.89
C LEU A 59 3.68 -11.37 -5.64
N LEU A 60 4.48 -10.59 -6.37
CA LEU A 60 3.98 -9.48 -7.21
C LEU A 60 2.94 -9.94 -8.23
N ASN A 61 3.22 -11.03 -8.95
CA ASN A 61 2.26 -11.57 -9.92
C ASN A 61 0.98 -12.05 -9.22
N THR A 62 1.10 -12.64 -8.04
CA THR A 62 -0.07 -13.07 -7.25
C THR A 62 -0.91 -11.87 -6.81
N LEU A 63 -0.27 -10.83 -6.23
CA LEU A 63 -0.92 -9.59 -5.84
C LEU A 63 -1.65 -8.94 -7.02
N ARG A 64 -0.97 -8.82 -8.17
CA ARG A 64 -1.55 -8.27 -9.41
C ARG A 64 -2.83 -9.02 -9.82
N ASN A 65 -2.81 -10.35 -9.76
CA ASN A 65 -3.97 -11.17 -10.12
C ASN A 65 -5.08 -11.11 -9.06
N THR A 66 -4.74 -10.96 -7.78
CA THR A 66 -5.71 -10.72 -6.71
C THR A 66 -6.40 -9.36 -6.90
N VAL A 67 -5.64 -8.30 -7.21
CA VAL A 67 -6.18 -6.96 -7.52
C VAL A 67 -7.17 -7.02 -8.68
N LYS A 68 -6.85 -7.74 -9.77
CA LYS A 68 -7.75 -7.92 -10.92
C LYS A 68 -9.07 -8.64 -10.63
N SER A 69 -9.21 -9.22 -9.43
CA SER A 69 -10.47 -9.85 -9.00
C SER A 69 -11.51 -8.83 -8.51
N PHE A 70 -11.17 -7.55 -8.51
CA PHE A 70 -12.03 -6.44 -8.07
C PHE A 70 -12.16 -5.39 -9.17
N THR A 71 -13.24 -4.62 -9.12
CA THR A 71 -13.42 -3.42 -9.95
C THR A 71 -12.52 -2.28 -9.50
N ASP A 72 -12.39 -2.11 -8.18
CA ASP A 72 -11.67 -1.02 -7.54
C ASP A 72 -10.88 -1.57 -6.35
N VAL A 73 -9.61 -1.19 -6.24
CA VAL A 73 -8.73 -1.58 -5.14
C VAL A 73 -7.96 -0.36 -4.65
N PHE A 74 -8.01 -0.12 -3.35
CA PHE A 74 -7.25 0.94 -2.68
C PHE A 74 -6.16 0.31 -1.83
N ILE A 75 -4.90 0.67 -2.10
CA ILE A 75 -3.73 0.21 -1.35
C ILE A 75 -3.11 1.41 -0.63
N SER A 76 -2.88 1.28 0.67
CA SER A 76 -2.12 2.26 1.46
C SER A 76 -0.81 1.66 1.97
N LEU A 77 0.31 2.32 1.69
CA LEU A 77 1.64 1.93 2.18
C LEU A 77 2.21 3.06 3.05
N ASP A 78 2.49 2.79 4.33
CA ASP A 78 2.96 3.80 5.28
C ASP A 78 4.36 3.51 5.82
N GLY A 79 5.14 4.56 6.08
CA GLY A 79 6.48 4.49 6.67
C GLY A 79 7.57 3.95 5.74
N LEU A 80 7.52 4.23 4.43
CA LEU A 80 8.48 3.64 3.47
C LEU A 80 9.96 3.85 3.85
N ASP A 81 10.29 4.91 4.57
CA ASP A 81 11.61 5.20 5.15
C ASP A 81 12.15 4.13 6.09
N GLU A 82 11.26 3.36 6.70
CA GLU A 82 11.66 2.31 7.63
C GLU A 82 11.98 0.99 6.93
N CYS A 83 11.69 0.86 5.63
CA CYS A 83 12.07 -0.33 4.85
C CYS A 83 13.60 -0.43 4.72
N LYS A 84 14.14 -1.63 4.98
CA LYS A 84 15.59 -1.89 4.87
C LYS A 84 16.02 -2.47 3.52
N GLU A 85 15.08 -2.63 2.59
CA GLU A 85 15.27 -3.24 1.27
C GLU A 85 14.89 -2.22 0.17
N SER A 86 15.55 -1.04 0.16
CA SER A 86 15.16 0.10 -0.69
C SER A 86 15.09 -0.21 -2.19
N ASP A 87 16.03 -1.00 -2.71
CA ASP A 87 16.06 -1.38 -4.13
C ASP A 87 14.90 -2.31 -4.52
N ASP A 88 14.59 -3.27 -3.65
CA ASP A 88 13.47 -4.18 -3.83
C ASP A 88 12.14 -3.43 -3.67
N LEU A 89 12.06 -2.48 -2.73
CA LEU A 89 10.91 -1.61 -2.54
C LEU A 89 10.64 -0.76 -3.78
N ALA A 90 11.69 -0.11 -4.32
CA ALA A 90 11.62 0.67 -5.55
C ALA A 90 11.11 -0.18 -6.72
N THR A 91 11.69 -1.37 -6.87
CA THR A 91 11.32 -2.32 -7.92
C THR A 91 9.86 -2.73 -7.79
N ASN A 92 9.42 -3.12 -6.58
CA ASN A 92 8.05 -3.57 -6.34
C ASN A 92 7.02 -2.46 -6.56
N ILE A 93 7.28 -1.25 -6.05
CA ILE A 93 6.39 -0.09 -6.26
C ILE A 93 6.36 0.30 -7.74
N GLY A 94 7.49 0.23 -8.45
CA GLY A 94 7.53 0.54 -9.87
C GLY A 94 6.80 -0.47 -10.74
N GLU A 95 6.91 -1.76 -10.41
CA GLU A 95 6.07 -2.78 -11.02
C GLU A 95 4.58 -2.50 -10.77
N MET A 96 4.19 -2.18 -9.53
CA MET A 96 2.81 -1.83 -9.18
C MET A 96 2.29 -0.60 -9.94
N ALA A 97 3.11 0.45 -10.04
CA ALA A 97 2.77 1.67 -10.77
C ALA A 97 2.69 1.45 -12.28
N GLY A 98 3.47 0.50 -12.81
CA GLY A 98 3.42 0.07 -14.21
C GLY A 98 2.28 -0.88 -14.54
N TRP A 99 1.49 -1.31 -13.55
CA TRP A 99 0.30 -2.13 -13.83
C TRP A 99 -0.76 -1.29 -14.53
N ASP A 100 -0.98 -1.56 -15.81
CA ASP A 100 -2.11 -1.06 -16.58
C ASP A 100 -3.43 -1.71 -16.10
N ILE A 101 -3.85 -1.36 -14.88
CA ILE A 101 -5.06 -1.84 -14.21
C ILE A 101 -5.92 -0.62 -13.85
N VAL A 102 -7.02 -0.48 -14.56
CA VAL A 102 -8.06 0.50 -14.24
C VAL A 102 -8.68 0.14 -12.89
N GLY A 103 -8.85 1.13 -12.01
CA GLY A 103 -9.43 0.96 -10.67
C GLY A 103 -8.42 0.57 -9.57
N LEU A 104 -7.12 0.54 -9.87
CA LEU A 104 -6.09 0.44 -8.82
C LEU A 104 -5.64 1.84 -8.37
N HIS A 105 -5.76 2.08 -7.06
CA HIS A 105 -5.35 3.33 -6.43
C HIS A 105 -4.36 3.03 -5.31
N THR A 106 -3.18 3.66 -5.35
CA THR A 106 -2.13 3.45 -4.33
C THR A 106 -1.79 4.78 -3.67
N LEU A 107 -1.90 4.82 -2.34
CA LEU A 107 -1.41 5.89 -1.49
C LEU A 107 -0.14 5.43 -0.80
N VAL A 108 0.89 6.28 -0.80
CA VAL A 108 2.19 5.99 -0.23
C VAL A 108 2.62 7.14 0.68
N THR A 109 3.07 6.85 1.89
CA THR A 109 3.55 7.82 2.87
C THR A 109 4.93 7.44 3.42
N SER A 110 5.73 8.47 3.70
CA SER A 110 7.12 8.35 4.16
C SER A 110 7.53 9.62 4.89
N TRP A 111 8.50 9.53 5.81
CA TRP A 111 9.23 10.70 6.26
C TRP A 111 10.07 11.28 5.12
N GLN A 112 10.28 12.60 5.13
CA GLN A 112 11.00 13.29 4.07
C GLN A 112 12.50 13.02 4.16
N GLU A 113 12.92 11.88 3.63
CA GLU A 113 14.32 11.57 3.34
C GLU A 113 14.59 11.71 1.85
N LYS A 114 15.75 12.29 1.51
CA LYS A 114 16.14 12.55 0.11
C LYS A 114 16.12 11.28 -0.74
N ASP A 115 16.58 10.18 -0.14
CA ASP A 115 16.71 8.89 -0.83
C ASP A 115 15.35 8.36 -1.30
N ILE A 116 14.28 8.66 -0.56
CA ILE A 116 12.92 8.23 -0.88
C ILE A 116 12.28 9.17 -1.89
N GLU A 117 12.54 10.47 -1.77
CA GLU A 117 12.13 11.43 -2.79
C GLU A 117 12.76 11.09 -4.14
N GLU A 118 14.06 10.76 -4.17
CA GLU A 118 14.75 10.29 -5.38
C GLU A 118 14.18 8.97 -5.89
N LEU A 119 13.93 7.99 -5.02
CA LEU A 119 13.33 6.70 -5.38
C LEU A 119 11.94 6.87 -6.02
N LEU A 120 11.03 7.59 -5.35
CA LEU A 120 9.70 7.88 -5.88
C LEU A 120 9.80 8.72 -7.15
N SER A 121 10.86 9.53 -7.29
CA SER A 121 11.04 10.35 -8.48
C SER A 121 11.36 9.55 -9.74
N ILE A 122 12.09 8.45 -9.58
CA ILE A 122 12.46 7.51 -10.64
C ILE A 122 11.26 6.66 -11.03
N VAL A 123 10.46 6.29 -10.04
CA VAL A 123 9.42 5.26 -10.17
C VAL A 123 8.07 5.84 -10.61
N LEU A 124 7.74 7.05 -10.17
CA LEU A 124 6.43 7.68 -10.41
C LEU A 124 6.56 8.85 -11.37
N ASP A 125 5.64 8.92 -12.34
CA ASP A 125 5.46 10.11 -13.19
C ASP A 125 5.07 11.32 -12.32
N ASP A 126 5.56 12.51 -12.65
CA ASP A 126 5.43 13.72 -11.81
C ASP A 126 3.98 14.07 -11.49
N LYS A 127 3.05 13.71 -12.38
CA LYS A 127 1.61 13.92 -12.18
C LYS A 127 1.01 13.13 -11.01
N TYR A 128 1.70 12.10 -10.51
CA TYR A 128 1.28 11.29 -9.38
C TYR A 128 1.98 11.67 -8.07
N LYS A 129 2.87 12.67 -8.09
CA LYS A 129 3.59 13.17 -6.90
C LYS A 129 2.80 14.32 -6.27
N VAL A 130 2.10 14.03 -5.19
CA VAL A 130 1.57 15.07 -4.30
C VAL A 130 2.46 15.13 -3.06
N SER A 131 3.30 16.17 -2.97
CA SER A 131 4.12 16.40 -1.78
C SER A 131 3.25 16.79 -0.60
N LEU A 132 3.38 16.09 0.54
CA LEU A 132 2.68 16.44 1.77
C LEU A 132 3.02 17.86 2.27
N GLN A 133 4.11 18.46 1.78
CA GLN A 133 4.56 19.81 2.16
C GLN A 133 3.86 20.94 1.42
N SER A 134 3.33 20.67 0.23
CA SER A 134 2.51 21.65 -0.52
C SER A 134 1.03 21.58 -0.14
N LEU A 135 0.67 20.69 0.80
CA LEU A 135 -0.67 20.66 1.36
C LEU A 135 -0.91 21.94 2.18
N PRO A 136 -2.05 22.62 2.00
CA PRO A 136 -2.52 23.66 2.90
C PRO A 136 -2.35 23.27 4.37
N LYS A 137 -1.96 24.23 5.22
CA LYS A 137 -1.79 24.07 6.67
C LYS A 137 -3.02 23.54 7.41
N ASP A 138 -4.18 23.53 6.74
CA ASP A 138 -5.38 22.85 7.17
C ASP A 138 -5.45 21.47 6.49
N LEU A 139 -5.08 20.46 7.26
CA LEU A 139 -5.14 19.04 6.89
C LEU A 139 -6.55 18.65 6.41
N HIS A 140 -7.61 19.25 6.94
CA HIS A 140 -8.99 18.86 6.68
C HIS A 140 -9.45 19.24 5.27
N ASP A 141 -9.12 20.46 4.82
CA ASP A 141 -9.53 20.96 3.50
C ASP A 141 -8.83 20.24 2.35
N THR A 142 -7.58 19.83 2.56
CA THR A 142 -6.79 19.17 1.53
C THR A 142 -7.18 17.71 1.35
N TYR A 143 -7.43 17.02 2.46
CA TYR A 143 -8.05 15.70 2.39
C TYR A 143 -9.45 15.80 1.81
N ALA A 144 -10.26 16.79 2.19
CA ALA A 144 -11.58 16.98 1.59
C ALA A 144 -11.52 17.21 0.06
N GLN A 145 -10.46 17.82 -0.47
CA GLN A 145 -10.29 18.01 -1.92
C GLN A 145 -9.81 16.76 -2.65
N THR A 146 -8.81 16.04 -2.12
CA THR A 146 -8.37 14.75 -2.67
C THR A 146 -9.48 13.71 -2.57
N LEU A 147 -10.19 13.69 -1.44
CA LEU A 147 -11.39 12.89 -1.23
C LEU A 147 -12.49 13.31 -2.21
N LYS A 148 -12.79 14.60 -2.41
CA LYS A 148 -13.79 15.05 -3.41
C LYS A 148 -13.43 14.67 -4.84
N ALA A 149 -12.13 14.65 -5.20
CA ALA A 149 -11.69 14.20 -6.51
C ALA A 149 -11.96 12.70 -6.70
N ILE A 150 -11.78 11.89 -5.65
CA ILE A 150 -12.02 10.43 -5.66
C ILE A 150 -13.50 10.08 -5.40
N ASP A 151 -14.23 10.92 -4.67
CA ASP A 151 -15.65 10.79 -4.30
C ASP A 151 -16.57 11.07 -5.50
N SER A 152 -16.03 11.58 -6.61
CA SER A 152 -16.72 11.57 -7.91
C SER A 152 -17.13 10.15 -8.36
N GLU A 153 -16.54 9.11 -7.76
CA GLU A 153 -16.87 7.69 -7.96
C GLU A 153 -17.53 7.02 -6.74
N GLY A 154 -17.83 7.76 -5.66
CA GLY A 154 -18.58 7.26 -4.50
C GLY A 154 -17.77 6.56 -3.40
N TYR A 155 -16.44 6.72 -3.40
CA TYR A 155 -15.52 6.03 -2.48
C TYR A 155 -14.99 6.89 -1.31
N GLY A 156 -15.46 8.13 -1.19
CA GLY A 156 -14.89 9.13 -0.28
C GLY A 156 -14.90 8.72 1.19
N GLU A 157 -15.92 8.00 1.67
CA GLU A 157 -16.06 7.70 3.10
C GLU A 157 -14.99 6.73 3.64
N HIS A 158 -14.58 5.74 2.84
CA HIS A 158 -13.58 4.75 3.27
C HIS A 158 -12.18 5.32 3.20
N ILE A 159 -11.86 6.04 2.12
CA ILE A 159 -10.58 6.75 2.01
C ILE A 159 -10.49 7.84 3.06
N ALA A 160 -11.58 8.55 3.35
CA ALA A 160 -11.61 9.54 4.42
C ALA A 160 -11.22 8.93 5.75
N LYS A 161 -11.76 7.75 6.09
CA LYS A 161 -11.40 7.04 7.32
C LYS A 161 -9.93 6.60 7.34
N ILE A 162 -9.41 6.04 6.24
CA ILE A 162 -8.01 5.59 6.14
C ILE A 162 -7.06 6.79 6.28
N VAL A 163 -7.33 7.83 5.50
CA VAL A 163 -6.54 9.06 5.48
C VAL A 163 -6.64 9.80 6.82
N GLN A 164 -7.82 9.85 7.43
CA GLN A 164 -8.01 10.44 8.75
C GLN A 164 -7.21 9.64 9.80
N TRP A 165 -7.23 8.31 9.76
CA TRP A 165 -6.38 7.49 10.64
C TRP A 165 -4.88 7.79 10.45
N LEU A 166 -4.41 7.91 9.22
CA LEU A 166 -3.01 8.24 8.92
C LEU A 166 -2.65 9.67 9.36
N ALA A 167 -3.54 10.63 9.16
CA ALA A 167 -3.39 12.01 9.59
C ALA A 167 -3.28 12.16 11.12
N TYR A 168 -4.07 11.37 11.86
CA TYR A 168 -4.03 11.29 13.32
C TYR A 168 -2.87 10.43 13.85
N SER A 169 -2.19 9.64 12.99
CA SER A 169 -0.99 8.84 13.31
C SER A 169 0.29 9.68 13.50
N THR A 170 0.20 11.02 13.39
CA THR A 170 1.30 11.96 13.61
C THR A 170 1.88 11.98 15.04
N ARG A 171 1.35 11.14 15.94
CA ARG A 171 2.01 10.80 17.21
C ARG A 171 2.12 9.28 17.31
N ARG A 172 3.32 8.78 17.63
CA ARG A 172 3.55 7.39 18.07
C ARG A 172 2.47 7.01 19.10
N ILE A 173 1.52 6.15 18.73
CA ILE A 173 0.59 5.55 19.68
C ILE A 173 1.43 4.59 20.54
N SER A 174 1.53 4.90 21.83
CA SER A 174 2.22 4.05 22.78
C SER A 174 1.37 2.80 23.05
N LEU A 175 2.00 1.64 23.22
CA LEU A 175 1.33 0.38 23.60
C LEU A 175 0.40 0.53 24.83
N THR A 176 0.63 1.54 25.68
CA THR A 176 -0.22 1.87 26.83
C THR A 176 -1.59 2.45 26.46
N GLU A 177 -1.73 3.06 25.28
CA GLU A 177 -2.98 3.68 24.81
C GLU A 177 -3.88 2.67 24.07
N ILE A 178 -3.34 1.51 23.68
CA ILE A 178 -4.09 0.40 23.05
C ILE A 178 -4.84 -0.45 24.11
N ALA A 179 -4.43 -0.36 25.37
CA ALA A 179 -4.95 -1.19 26.46
C ALA A 179 -6.04 -0.49 27.33
N SER A 180 -6.65 0.59 26.85
CA SER A 180 -7.66 1.39 27.57
C SER A 180 -8.86 1.69 26.70
#